data_AF-A0A225VKW6-F1
#
_entry.id   AF-A0A225VKW6-F1
#
_cell.length_a   1.000
_cell.length_b   1.000
_cell.length_c   1.000
_cell.angle_alpha   90.00
_cell.angle_beta   90.00
_cell.angle_gamma   90.00
#
_symmetry.space_group_name_H-M   'P 1'
#
loop_
_entity.id
_entity.type
_entity.pdbx_description
1 polymer ?
#
loop_
_entity_poly.entity_id
_entity_poly.type
_entity_poly.pdbx_seq_one_letter_code
_entity_poly.pdbx_strand_id
1 'polypeptide(L)'
;MGIKTKELLPKTVAEFLDRGVNRKYSLVEKDAAVLRHEHFEQQRQQKLETVRAEREAIINGLGPAPPSTALLAVQANSGSLTGGPESPVLQQVAGFPPRRPQSVRRWFNSEENPDTLADSTLLQLEERRLARMKIRQQKDILNAIEVEAKLARLQQENARRTAEEVKRQEDQQRKMRARRMQLTTAKHEKELAKKRDEDKEALERKAKRRADAEREKLFAEEAKEKVRLNALEAAHRELKRRQNADAWRGQTEELLRQQEDVVEANRSRMLEKERQVVLKMENANKRRHQEALERRERANARIQNVTYQNELAIARKKQEVVDKQAAAAERARENQRKAMNDLKERAAKSKQDELVRQKRLETAQSIRQKNVSELLAKRDQLQAKMEIIQQEREKARLLAQVEHQLEITQKEQNVARIQRMEAYARQQLVRRIASADARSMAVKERKQALLQTRQQMSMEAMIRRHRLAETIEKLRTSSTKWEKIEETLYALVHVCYQHNLVLTCFLSCRNQEAHSSRQAPLLAQPKSTNLDW
;
A
#
# COMPACT_ATOMS: atom_id res chain seq x y z
N MET A 1 10.22 -43.93 35.98
CA MET A 1 10.08 -42.81 35.03
C MET A 1 11.23 -42.50 34.09
N GLY A 2 12.50 -42.84 34.38
CA GLY A 2 13.61 -42.54 33.47
C GLY A 2 13.93 -41.04 33.30
N ILE A 3 13.29 -40.16 34.07
CA ILE A 3 13.53 -38.70 34.13
C ILE A 3 14.79 -38.43 34.98
N LYS A 4 15.68 -37.56 34.50
CA LYS A 4 16.87 -37.13 35.27
C LYS A 4 16.52 -35.97 36.20
N THR A 5 17.08 -35.94 37.40
CA THR A 5 16.85 -34.85 38.38
C THR A 5 17.26 -33.47 37.86
N LYS A 6 18.36 -33.39 37.11
CA LYS A 6 18.84 -32.15 36.48
C LYS A 6 17.86 -31.53 35.46
N GLU A 7 16.92 -32.32 34.93
CA GLU A 7 15.90 -31.84 33.98
C GLU A 7 14.70 -31.18 34.68
N LEU A 8 14.61 -31.28 36.01
CA LEU A 8 13.54 -30.69 36.81
C LEU A 8 13.93 -29.33 37.42
N LEU A 9 15.21 -28.96 37.32
CA LEU A 9 15.70 -27.67 37.80
C LEU A 9 15.39 -26.58 36.76
N PRO A 10 14.91 -25.39 37.20
CA PRO A 10 14.72 -24.26 36.31
C PRO A 10 16.09 -23.80 35.77
N LYS A 11 16.10 -23.29 34.55
CA LYS A 11 17.30 -22.77 33.89
C LYS A 11 17.03 -21.37 33.37
N THR A 12 18.05 -20.53 33.32
CA THR A 12 17.91 -19.17 32.78
C THR A 12 18.15 -19.15 31.27
N VAL A 13 17.53 -18.19 30.55
CA VAL A 13 17.73 -18.00 29.09
C VAL A 13 19.23 -17.86 28.73
N ALA A 14 20.02 -17.26 29.62
CA ALA A 14 21.45 -17.06 29.42
C ALA A 14 22.25 -18.38 29.31
N GLU A 15 21.74 -19.47 29.89
CA GLU A 15 22.35 -20.80 29.79
C GLU A 15 22.13 -21.46 28.42
N PHE A 16 21.17 -20.97 27.64
CA PHE A 16 20.85 -21.48 26.31
C PHE A 16 21.48 -20.67 25.18
N LEU A 17 22.22 -19.60 25.50
CA LEU A 17 22.99 -18.82 24.54
C LEU A 17 24.26 -19.58 24.15
N ASP A 18 24.47 -19.79 22.85
CA ASP A 18 25.70 -20.39 22.36
C ASP A 18 26.87 -19.40 22.50
N ARG A 19 27.77 -19.67 23.45
CA ARG A 19 28.92 -18.80 23.81
C ARG A 19 29.91 -18.55 22.67
N GLY A 20 29.81 -19.30 21.57
CA GLY A 20 30.68 -19.20 20.39
C GLY A 20 30.10 -18.39 19.22
N VAL A 21 28.88 -17.86 19.30
CA VAL A 21 28.21 -17.25 18.15
C VAL A 21 28.51 -15.74 18.05
N ASN A 22 29.02 -15.32 16.89
CA ASN A 22 29.45 -13.94 16.59
C ASN A 22 28.35 -12.89 16.81
N ARG A 23 28.74 -11.69 17.28
CA ARG A 23 27.86 -10.56 17.66
C ARG A 23 26.79 -10.15 16.63
N LYS A 24 26.97 -10.43 15.32
CA LYS A 24 25.99 -10.13 14.27
C LYS A 24 24.77 -11.06 14.27
N TYR A 25 24.94 -12.31 14.70
CA TYR A 25 23.83 -13.24 14.92
C TYR A 25 23.18 -13.05 16.28
N SER A 26 23.62 -12.05 17.07
CA SER A 26 23.19 -11.89 18.47
C SER A 26 21.68 -11.73 18.63
N LEU A 27 20.96 -11.10 17.70
CA LEU A 27 19.50 -10.95 17.80
C LEU A 27 18.77 -12.25 17.50
N VAL A 28 19.12 -12.92 16.40
CA VAL A 28 18.53 -14.22 16.03
C VAL A 28 18.88 -15.28 17.06
N GLU A 29 20.10 -15.27 17.57
CA GLU A 29 20.56 -16.21 18.60
C GLU A 29 19.90 -15.94 19.96
N LYS A 30 19.62 -14.67 20.30
CA LYS A 30 18.82 -14.34 21.49
C LYS A 30 17.41 -14.89 21.37
N ASP A 31 16.76 -14.67 20.23
CA ASP A 31 15.41 -15.17 19.98
C ASP A 31 15.39 -16.72 19.95
N ALA A 32 16.41 -17.34 19.34
CA ALA A 32 16.61 -18.78 19.36
C ALA A 32 16.81 -19.31 20.78
N ALA A 33 17.61 -18.63 21.63
CA ALA A 33 17.81 -19.02 23.02
C ALA A 33 16.52 -18.89 23.84
N VAL A 34 15.67 -17.91 23.55
CA VAL A 34 14.32 -17.81 24.13
C VAL A 34 13.47 -19.01 23.71
N LEU A 35 13.45 -19.38 22.41
CA LEU A 35 12.72 -20.57 21.95
C LEU A 35 13.22 -21.86 22.62
N ARG A 36 14.54 -22.05 22.73
CA ARG A 36 15.15 -23.20 23.44
C ARG A 36 14.73 -23.22 24.91
N HIS A 37 14.71 -22.06 25.57
CA HIS A 37 14.30 -21.93 26.97
C HIS A 37 12.81 -22.20 27.18
N GLU A 38 11.93 -21.63 26.35
CA GLU A 38 10.49 -21.85 26.41
C GLU A 38 10.15 -23.33 26.20
N HIS A 39 10.76 -23.97 25.20
CA HIS A 39 10.61 -25.40 24.96
C HIS A 39 11.09 -26.24 26.15
N PHE A 40 12.23 -25.88 26.74
CA PHE A 40 12.74 -26.53 27.96
C PHE A 40 11.77 -26.39 29.14
N GLU A 41 11.24 -25.19 29.42
CA GLU A 41 10.31 -24.97 30.53
C GLU A 41 8.99 -25.71 30.32
N GLN A 42 8.46 -25.74 29.08
CA GLN A 42 7.26 -26.55 28.76
C GLN A 42 7.50 -28.03 29.05
N GLN A 43 8.63 -28.59 28.62
CA GLN A 43 8.97 -29.99 28.92
C GLN A 43 9.19 -30.23 30.42
N ARG A 44 9.82 -29.28 31.11
CA ARG A 44 10.06 -29.35 32.54
C ARG A 44 8.73 -29.39 33.31
N GLN A 45 7.77 -28.53 32.94
CA GLN A 45 6.43 -28.53 33.53
C GLN A 45 5.72 -29.87 33.31
N GLN A 46 5.72 -30.39 32.09
CA GLN A 46 5.15 -31.71 31.79
C GLN A 46 5.82 -32.83 32.62
N LYS A 47 7.16 -32.80 32.75
CA LYS A 47 7.89 -33.78 33.57
C LYS A 47 7.51 -33.64 35.06
N LEU A 48 7.42 -32.43 35.59
CA LEU A 48 6.99 -32.17 36.96
C LEU A 48 5.57 -32.67 37.23
N GLU A 49 4.64 -32.45 36.30
CA GLU A 49 3.28 -32.98 36.36
C GLU A 49 3.27 -34.51 36.42
N THR A 50 4.07 -35.17 35.57
CA THR A 50 4.16 -36.64 35.61
C THR A 50 4.71 -37.15 36.95
N VAL A 51 5.70 -36.46 37.53
CA VAL A 51 6.26 -36.82 38.85
C VAL A 51 5.24 -36.55 39.96
N ARG A 52 4.47 -35.47 39.89
CA ARG A 52 3.40 -35.17 40.85
C ARG A 52 2.29 -36.23 40.79
N ALA A 53 1.83 -36.58 39.59
CA ALA A 53 0.81 -37.61 39.39
C ALA A 53 1.27 -38.97 39.92
N GLU A 54 2.53 -39.36 39.71
CA GLU A 54 3.06 -40.58 40.30
C GLU A 54 3.17 -40.52 41.83
N ARG A 55 3.61 -39.39 42.38
CA ARG A 55 3.68 -39.20 43.82
C ARG A 55 2.29 -39.35 44.44
N GLU A 56 1.27 -38.76 43.83
CA GLU A 56 -0.13 -38.89 44.25
C GLU A 56 -0.63 -40.33 44.11
N ALA A 57 -0.31 -41.03 43.02
CA ALA A 57 -0.66 -42.44 42.85
C ALA A 57 -0.04 -43.35 43.93
N ILE A 58 1.21 -43.07 44.32
CA ILE A 58 1.89 -43.78 45.42
C ILE A 58 1.22 -43.47 46.76
N ILE A 59 0.90 -42.20 47.04
CA ILE A 59 0.20 -41.78 48.26
C ILE A 59 -1.17 -42.45 48.37
N ASN A 60 -1.90 -42.55 47.26
CA ASN A 60 -3.23 -43.16 47.18
C ASN A 60 -3.20 -44.70 47.19
N GLY A 61 -2.03 -45.33 47.37
CA GLY A 61 -1.90 -46.78 47.50
C GLY A 61 -2.12 -47.57 46.21
N LEU A 62 -2.20 -46.90 45.05
CA LEU A 62 -2.41 -47.54 43.75
C LEU A 62 -1.17 -48.30 43.23
N GLY A 63 -0.07 -48.29 43.98
CA GLY A 63 1.20 -48.88 43.60
C GLY A 63 1.84 -48.17 42.39
N PRO A 64 3.11 -48.46 42.07
CA PRO A 64 3.71 -47.94 40.85
C PRO A 64 2.95 -48.52 39.64
N ALA A 65 2.25 -47.66 38.89
CA ALA A 65 1.55 -48.04 37.69
C ALA A 65 2.51 -48.75 36.71
N PRO A 66 2.08 -49.84 36.03
CA PRO A 66 2.92 -50.51 35.05
C PRO A 66 3.32 -49.52 33.93
N PRO A 67 4.53 -49.66 33.36
CA PRO A 67 5.15 -48.65 32.49
C PRO A 67 4.44 -48.36 31.15
N SER A 68 3.21 -48.82 30.92
CA SER A 68 2.57 -48.83 29.60
C SER A 68 1.33 -47.97 29.43
N THR A 69 0.77 -47.34 30.47
CA THR A 69 -0.55 -46.69 30.37
C THR A 69 -0.57 -45.17 30.52
N ALA A 70 0.51 -44.51 30.97
CA ALA A 70 0.46 -43.08 31.30
C ALA A 70 0.80 -42.11 30.14
N LEU A 71 1.22 -42.57 28.96
CA LEU A 71 1.73 -41.69 27.89
C LEU A 71 0.84 -41.51 26.67
N LEU A 72 -0.35 -42.11 26.62
CA LEU A 72 -1.24 -42.02 25.45
C LEU A 72 -2.44 -41.08 25.62
N ALA A 73 -2.64 -40.45 26.79
CA ALA A 73 -3.88 -39.73 27.09
C ALA A 73 -3.82 -38.19 27.00
N VAL A 74 -2.68 -37.55 26.72
CA VAL A 74 -2.56 -36.07 26.84
C VAL A 74 -2.29 -35.32 25.52
N GLN A 75 -2.15 -36.00 24.37
CA GLN A 75 -1.95 -35.34 23.06
C GLN A 75 -3.22 -35.27 22.20
N ALA A 76 -4.36 -34.93 22.80
CA ALA A 76 -5.58 -34.65 22.06
C ALA A 76 -6.31 -33.43 22.65
N ASN A 77 -5.63 -32.28 22.77
CA ASN A 77 -6.28 -30.97 22.86
C ASN A 77 -5.27 -29.82 22.73
N SER A 78 -5.01 -29.40 21.50
CA SER A 78 -4.56 -28.04 21.18
C SER A 78 -4.87 -27.72 19.71
N GLY A 79 -6.16 -27.75 19.37
CA GLY A 79 -6.66 -27.12 18.15
C GLY A 79 -6.62 -25.61 18.34
N SER A 80 -5.55 -24.97 17.85
CA SER A 80 -5.41 -23.53 17.78
C SER A 80 -6.39 -22.96 16.74
N LEU A 81 -7.31 -22.13 17.20
CA LEU A 81 -8.15 -21.23 16.40
C LEU A 81 -7.47 -19.86 16.34
N THR A 82 -6.90 -19.51 15.19
CA THR A 82 -6.72 -18.09 14.79
C THR A 82 -6.80 -18.01 13.26
N GLY A 83 -7.56 -17.03 12.77
CA GLY A 83 -7.85 -16.84 11.36
C GLY A 83 -7.06 -15.71 10.69
N GLY A 84 -6.87 -15.87 9.38
CA GLY A 84 -6.72 -14.84 8.32
C GLY A 84 -5.35 -14.14 8.17
N PRO A 85 -5.02 -13.56 6.99
CA PRO A 85 -5.87 -13.26 5.82
C PRO A 85 -5.27 -13.72 4.44
N GLU A 86 -5.88 -13.21 3.37
CA GLU A 86 -5.96 -13.68 1.98
C GLU A 86 -4.74 -13.48 1.04
N SER A 87 -4.65 -14.39 0.04
CA SER A 87 -4.25 -14.23 -1.39
C SER A 87 -2.76 -14.02 -1.82
N PRO A 88 -2.34 -14.31 -3.08
CA PRO A 88 -3.02 -14.93 -4.24
C PRO A 88 -2.27 -16.09 -4.96
N VAL A 89 -3.04 -16.83 -5.77
CA VAL A 89 -2.75 -17.47 -7.08
C VAL A 89 -1.29 -17.46 -7.61
N LEU A 90 -0.72 -18.65 -7.87
CA LEU A 90 -0.14 -19.02 -9.19
C LEU A 90 0.26 -20.52 -9.30
N GLN A 91 -0.23 -21.10 -10.39
CA GLN A 91 0.44 -22.02 -11.31
C GLN A 91 0.49 -23.53 -11.06
N GLN A 92 -0.29 -24.21 -11.90
CA GLN A 92 -0.24 -25.62 -12.29
C GLN A 92 1.17 -26.06 -12.70
N VAL A 93 1.60 -27.23 -12.23
CA VAL A 93 2.33 -28.20 -13.05
C VAL A 93 1.75 -29.59 -12.76
N ALA A 94 1.36 -30.25 -13.83
CA ALA A 94 0.79 -31.59 -13.86
C ALA A 94 1.83 -32.67 -13.50
N GLY A 95 1.33 -33.78 -12.96
CA GLY A 95 2.03 -35.06 -12.98
C GLY A 95 2.07 -35.77 -11.63
N PHE A 96 1.47 -36.95 -11.60
CA PHE A 96 1.51 -38.01 -10.57
C PHE A 96 0.35 -38.06 -9.55
N PRO A 97 -0.40 -39.18 -9.51
CA PRO A 97 -1.38 -39.42 -8.47
C PRO A 97 -0.68 -39.91 -7.19
N PRO A 98 -0.99 -39.41 -5.99
CA PRO A 98 -0.46 -39.98 -4.77
C PRO A 98 -1.17 -41.31 -4.47
N ARG A 99 -0.35 -42.32 -4.19
CA ARG A 99 -0.78 -43.65 -3.74
C ARG A 99 -1.70 -43.56 -2.52
N ARG A 100 -2.80 -44.33 -2.58
CA ARG A 100 -3.62 -44.72 -1.42
C ARG A 100 -2.73 -45.11 -0.23
N PRO A 101 -2.86 -44.48 0.95
CA PRO A 101 -2.42 -45.09 2.18
C PRO A 101 -3.49 -46.11 2.59
N GLN A 102 -3.10 -47.39 2.62
CA GLN A 102 -3.85 -48.42 3.33
C GLN A 102 -3.88 -48.01 4.81
N SER A 103 -5.04 -47.57 5.30
CA SER A 103 -5.25 -47.36 6.72
C SER A 103 -5.32 -48.73 7.39
N VAL A 104 -4.30 -49.02 8.19
CA VAL A 104 -4.31 -50.08 9.19
C VAL A 104 -5.45 -49.78 10.15
N ARG A 105 -6.57 -50.49 9.98
CA ARG A 105 -7.67 -50.46 10.95
C ARG A 105 -7.17 -51.05 12.26
N ARG A 106 -6.98 -50.16 13.23
CA ARG A 106 -6.83 -50.49 14.65
C ARG A 106 -8.15 -51.09 15.13
N TRP A 107 -8.12 -52.37 15.49
CA TRP A 107 -9.23 -53.06 16.14
C TRP A 107 -9.33 -52.48 17.56
N PHE A 108 -10.42 -51.75 17.85
CA PHE A 108 -10.81 -51.42 19.21
C PHE A 108 -11.58 -52.62 19.76
N ASN A 109 -11.04 -53.23 20.82
CA ASN A 109 -11.78 -54.17 21.66
C ASN A 109 -12.86 -53.37 22.39
N SER A 110 -14.13 -53.61 22.06
CA SER A 110 -15.25 -53.28 22.94
C SER A 110 -15.59 -54.55 23.71
N GLU A 111 -15.23 -54.55 24.98
CA GLU A 111 -15.81 -55.42 26.00
C GLU A 111 -17.24 -54.96 26.26
N GLU A 112 -18.25 -55.73 25.83
CA GLU A 112 -19.57 -55.73 26.45
C GLU A 112 -20.11 -57.18 26.48
N ASN A 113 -20.74 -57.50 27.60
CA ASN A 113 -21.15 -58.81 28.10
C ASN A 113 -22.15 -59.57 27.19
N PRO A 114 -22.25 -60.91 27.30
CA PRO A 114 -23.13 -61.73 26.48
C PRO A 114 -24.56 -61.77 27.01
N ASP A 115 -25.46 -62.28 26.17
CA ASP A 115 -26.84 -62.71 26.43
C ASP A 115 -27.95 -61.69 26.15
N THR A 116 -28.48 -61.69 24.92
CA THR A 116 -29.79 -62.29 24.57
C THR A 116 -30.34 -61.72 23.24
N LEU A 117 -30.94 -62.61 22.42
CA LEU A 117 -31.79 -62.37 21.24
C LEU A 117 -31.10 -61.93 19.91
N ALA A 118 -30.73 -62.95 19.12
CA ALA A 118 -29.89 -62.85 17.92
C ALA A 118 -30.62 -62.57 16.58
N ASP A 119 -31.92 -62.24 16.54
CA ASP A 119 -32.62 -61.99 15.27
C ASP A 119 -33.04 -60.51 15.02
N SER A 120 -32.87 -59.63 16.00
CA SER A 120 -33.25 -58.19 15.91
C SER A 120 -32.07 -57.24 15.66
N THR A 121 -30.84 -57.71 15.91
CA THR A 121 -29.63 -56.87 15.90
C THR A 121 -29.14 -56.52 14.49
N LEU A 122 -29.34 -57.41 13.52
CA LEU A 122 -28.87 -57.22 12.15
C LEU A 122 -29.71 -56.16 11.41
N LEU A 123 -31.02 -56.19 11.60
CA LEU A 123 -31.97 -55.23 11.02
C LEU A 123 -31.76 -53.82 11.60
N GLN A 124 -31.52 -53.72 12.92
CA GLN A 124 -31.17 -52.44 13.57
C GLN A 124 -29.80 -51.89 13.13
N LEU A 125 -28.83 -52.76 12.82
CA LEU A 125 -27.55 -52.35 12.27
C LEU A 125 -27.69 -51.83 10.84
N GLU A 126 -28.54 -52.44 10.01
CA GLU A 126 -28.86 -51.95 8.67
C GLU A 126 -29.62 -50.62 8.71
N GLU A 127 -30.59 -50.46 9.60
CA GLU A 127 -31.30 -49.20 9.84
C GLU A 127 -30.34 -48.08 10.28
N ARG A 128 -29.42 -48.37 11.21
CA ARG A 128 -28.37 -47.42 11.62
C ARG A 128 -27.42 -47.08 10.47
N ARG A 129 -27.13 -48.03 9.57
CA ARG A 129 -26.28 -47.81 8.39
C ARG A 129 -26.97 -46.92 7.36
N LEU A 130 -28.26 -47.16 7.10
CA LEU A 130 -29.10 -46.34 6.23
C LEU A 130 -29.29 -44.93 6.79
N ALA A 131 -29.53 -44.78 8.10
CA ALA A 131 -29.63 -43.48 8.75
C ALA A 131 -28.33 -42.67 8.62
N ARG A 132 -27.17 -43.30 8.85
CA ARG A 132 -25.85 -42.64 8.65
C ARG A 132 -25.56 -42.30 7.19
N MET A 133 -26.09 -43.08 6.25
CA MET A 133 -25.99 -42.79 4.82
C MET A 133 -26.89 -41.61 4.43
N LYS A 134 -28.14 -41.57 4.91
CA LYS A 134 -29.06 -40.45 4.73
C LYS A 134 -28.52 -39.15 5.33
N ILE A 135 -27.94 -39.19 6.53
CA ILE A 135 -27.31 -38.01 7.15
C ILE A 135 -26.11 -37.52 6.34
N ARG A 136 -25.31 -38.43 5.77
CA ARG A 136 -24.20 -38.05 4.87
C ARG A 136 -24.72 -37.41 3.59
N GLN A 137 -25.72 -38.01 2.95
CA GLN A 137 -26.36 -37.45 1.76
C GLN A 137 -26.99 -36.08 2.06
N GLN A 138 -27.65 -35.91 3.21
CA GLN A 138 -28.20 -34.62 3.63
C GLN A 138 -27.11 -33.57 3.83
N LYS A 139 -25.98 -33.92 4.46
CA LYS A 139 -24.84 -33.01 4.62
C LYS A 139 -24.19 -32.65 3.28
N ASP A 140 -24.06 -33.61 2.37
CA ASP A 140 -23.50 -33.38 1.03
C ASP A 140 -24.42 -32.47 0.20
N ILE A 141 -25.74 -32.66 0.30
CA ILE A 141 -26.75 -31.78 -0.32
C ILE A 141 -26.69 -30.37 0.27
N LEU A 142 -26.61 -30.23 1.60
CA LEU A 142 -26.49 -28.92 2.24
C LEU A 142 -25.21 -28.19 1.84
N ASN A 143 -24.09 -28.92 1.78
CA ASN A 143 -22.81 -28.36 1.34
C ASN A 143 -22.85 -27.95 -0.14
N ALA A 144 -23.50 -28.75 -1.01
CA ALA A 144 -23.72 -28.39 -2.40
C ALA A 144 -24.56 -27.10 -2.54
N ILE A 145 -25.64 -26.98 -1.77
CA ILE A 145 -26.49 -25.77 -1.71
C ILE A 145 -25.68 -24.57 -1.21
N GLU A 146 -24.82 -24.73 -0.21
CA GLU A 146 -23.96 -23.65 0.30
C GLU A 146 -22.93 -23.18 -0.74
N VAL A 147 -22.34 -24.11 -1.49
CA VAL A 147 -21.38 -23.79 -2.57
C VAL A 147 -22.09 -23.10 -3.73
N GLU A 148 -23.26 -23.57 -4.14
CA GLU A 148 -24.09 -22.93 -5.16
C GLU A 148 -24.55 -21.53 -4.71
N ALA A 149 -24.95 -21.35 -3.46
CA ALA A 149 -25.32 -20.06 -2.90
C ALA A 149 -24.14 -19.07 -2.87
N LYS A 150 -22.92 -19.55 -2.55
CA LYS A 150 -21.70 -18.73 -2.63
C LYS A 150 -21.38 -18.33 -4.07
N LEU A 151 -21.51 -19.27 -5.02
CA LEU A 151 -21.29 -19.00 -6.43
C LEU A 151 -22.31 -18.00 -6.99
N ALA A 152 -23.59 -18.14 -6.62
CA ALA A 152 -24.66 -17.21 -7.01
C ALA A 152 -24.42 -15.80 -6.44
N ARG A 153 -23.97 -15.68 -5.19
CA ARG A 153 -23.58 -14.38 -4.59
C ARG A 153 -22.42 -13.74 -5.33
N LEU A 154 -21.39 -14.51 -5.68
CA LEU A 154 -20.25 -14.02 -6.47
C LEU A 154 -20.67 -13.58 -7.87
N GLN A 155 -21.55 -14.31 -8.54
CA GLN A 155 -22.12 -13.91 -9.83
C GLN A 155 -22.92 -12.61 -9.72
N GLN A 156 -23.74 -12.47 -8.67
CA GLN A 156 -24.52 -11.24 -8.43
C GLN A 156 -23.62 -10.04 -8.10
N GLU A 157 -22.57 -10.23 -7.32
CA GLU A 157 -21.61 -9.18 -6.99
C GLU A 157 -20.79 -8.75 -8.22
N ASN A 158 -20.34 -9.71 -9.03
CA ASN A 158 -19.68 -9.42 -10.31
C ASN A 158 -20.61 -8.66 -11.26
N ALA A 159 -21.87 -9.11 -11.40
CA ALA A 159 -22.87 -8.41 -12.21
C ALA A 159 -23.12 -6.97 -11.72
N ARG A 160 -23.13 -6.76 -10.39
CA ARG A 160 -23.25 -5.43 -9.78
C ARG A 160 -22.02 -4.57 -10.08
N ARG A 161 -20.80 -5.09 -9.94
CA ARG A 161 -19.56 -4.38 -10.27
C ARG A 161 -19.51 -4.00 -11.75
N THR A 162 -19.88 -4.91 -12.65
CA THR A 162 -19.96 -4.60 -14.09
C THR A 162 -21.03 -3.53 -14.39
N ALA A 163 -22.19 -3.57 -13.73
CA ALA A 163 -23.21 -2.55 -13.90
C ALA A 163 -22.77 -1.17 -13.38
N GLU A 164 -22.02 -1.13 -12.28
CA GLU A 164 -21.44 0.11 -11.74
C GLU A 164 -20.34 0.68 -12.66
N GLU A 165 -19.49 -0.17 -13.25
CA GLU A 165 -18.48 0.25 -14.23
C GLU A 165 -19.12 0.78 -15.52
N VAL A 166 -20.17 0.12 -16.03
CA VAL A 166 -20.95 0.61 -17.18
C VAL A 166 -21.56 1.97 -16.86
N LYS A 167 -22.16 2.17 -15.67
CA LYS A 167 -22.67 3.48 -15.24
C LYS A 167 -21.58 4.55 -15.19
N ARG A 168 -20.39 4.24 -14.67
CA ARG A 168 -19.25 5.17 -14.66
C ARG A 168 -18.81 5.54 -16.08
N GLN A 169 -18.78 4.57 -17.00
CA GLN A 169 -18.45 4.81 -18.40
C GLN A 169 -19.53 5.65 -19.10
N GLU A 170 -20.81 5.37 -18.85
CA GLU A 170 -21.93 6.17 -19.36
C GLU A 170 -21.86 7.61 -18.83
N ASP A 171 -21.56 7.82 -17.54
CA ASP A 171 -21.40 9.15 -16.95
C ASP A 171 -20.20 9.91 -17.55
N GLN A 172 -19.09 9.22 -17.81
CA GLN A 172 -17.95 9.80 -18.53
C GLN A 172 -18.30 10.17 -19.97
N GLN A 173 -19.03 9.30 -20.68
CA GLN A 173 -19.52 9.60 -22.03
C GLN A 173 -20.53 10.75 -22.02
N ARG A 174 -21.44 10.81 -21.05
CA ARG A 174 -22.38 11.93 -20.85
C ARG A 174 -21.65 13.24 -20.59
N LYS A 175 -20.62 13.24 -19.72
CA LYS A 175 -19.76 14.42 -19.48
C LYS A 175 -19.02 14.87 -20.74
N MET A 176 -18.48 13.94 -21.53
CA MET A 176 -17.82 14.25 -22.80
C MET A 176 -18.78 14.79 -23.86
N ARG A 177 -19.99 14.20 -23.98
CA ARG A 177 -21.06 14.70 -24.87
C ARG A 177 -21.55 16.08 -24.44
N ALA A 178 -21.74 16.31 -23.14
CA ALA A 178 -22.12 17.62 -22.59
C ALA A 178 -21.05 18.69 -22.86
N ARG A 179 -19.75 18.37 -22.69
CA ARG A 179 -18.65 19.29 -23.05
C ARG A 179 -18.61 19.59 -24.54
N ARG A 180 -18.83 18.59 -25.41
CA ARG A 180 -18.92 18.81 -26.86
C ARG A 180 -20.11 19.70 -27.22
N MET A 181 -21.27 19.45 -26.62
CA MET A 181 -22.48 20.25 -26.80
C MET A 181 -22.29 21.71 -26.33
N GLN A 182 -21.66 21.92 -25.16
CA GLN A 182 -21.30 23.25 -24.65
C GLN A 182 -20.32 23.99 -25.57
N LEU A 183 -19.35 23.28 -26.15
CA LEU A 183 -18.43 23.88 -27.13
C LEU A 183 -19.15 24.26 -28.42
N THR A 184 -20.10 23.47 -28.89
CA THR A 184 -20.91 23.80 -30.07
C THR A 184 -21.86 24.96 -29.81
N THR A 185 -22.52 25.01 -28.65
CA THR A 185 -23.39 26.15 -28.28
C THR A 185 -22.58 27.43 -28.11
N ALA A 186 -21.40 27.36 -27.47
CA ALA A 186 -20.51 28.53 -27.33
C ALA A 186 -19.93 29.01 -28.67
N LYS A 187 -19.69 28.10 -29.64
CA LYS A 187 -19.33 28.50 -31.02
C LYS A 187 -20.50 29.19 -31.72
N HIS A 188 -21.70 28.64 -31.58
CA HIS A 188 -22.90 29.23 -32.18
C HIS A 188 -23.25 30.60 -31.57
N GLU A 189 -23.10 30.78 -30.26
CA GLU A 189 -23.25 32.07 -29.59
C GLU A 189 -22.21 33.10 -30.06
N LYS A 190 -20.95 32.69 -30.25
CA LYS A 190 -19.91 33.56 -30.82
C LYS A 190 -20.23 33.99 -32.26
N GLU A 191 -20.78 33.08 -33.08
CA GLU A 191 -21.21 33.42 -34.43
C GLU A 191 -22.42 34.37 -34.44
N LEU A 192 -23.38 34.18 -33.54
CA LEU A 192 -24.52 35.10 -33.37
C LEU A 192 -24.08 36.48 -32.85
N ALA A 193 -23.11 36.53 -31.92
CA ALA A 193 -22.52 37.79 -31.46
C ALA A 193 -21.77 38.51 -32.60
N LYS A 194 -20.98 37.77 -33.38
CA LYS A 194 -20.26 38.32 -34.54
C LYS A 194 -21.22 38.86 -35.60
N LYS A 195 -22.32 38.15 -35.89
CA LYS A 195 -23.39 38.66 -36.78
C LYS A 195 -24.03 39.95 -36.25
N ARG A 196 -24.30 40.02 -34.93
CA ARG A 196 -24.85 41.25 -34.31
C ARG A 196 -23.89 42.44 -34.41
N ASP A 197 -22.59 42.21 -34.29
CA ASP A 197 -21.59 43.26 -34.42
C ASP A 197 -21.39 43.68 -35.89
N GLU A 198 -21.40 42.73 -36.82
CA GLU A 198 -21.39 42.98 -38.27
C GLU A 198 -22.63 43.77 -38.73
N ASP A 199 -23.82 43.46 -38.20
CA ASP A 199 -25.07 44.19 -38.47
C ASP A 199 -25.03 45.62 -37.88
N LYS A 200 -24.47 45.80 -36.68
CA LYS A 200 -24.26 47.14 -36.09
C LYS A 200 -23.29 47.98 -36.92
N GLU A 201 -22.16 47.42 -37.33
CA GLU A 201 -21.21 48.11 -38.21
C GLU A 201 -21.82 48.42 -39.59
N ALA A 202 -22.68 47.54 -40.13
CA ALA A 202 -23.37 47.79 -41.39
C ALA A 202 -24.38 48.95 -41.26
N LEU A 203 -25.09 49.04 -40.13
CA LEU A 203 -25.97 50.16 -39.82
C LEU A 203 -25.18 51.47 -39.65
N GLU A 204 -24.03 51.44 -38.97
CA GLU A 204 -23.15 52.60 -38.83
C GLU A 204 -22.56 53.06 -40.16
N ARG A 205 -22.14 52.12 -41.04
CA ARG A 205 -21.69 52.44 -42.40
C ARG A 205 -22.81 53.05 -43.25
N LYS A 206 -24.05 52.58 -43.09
CA LYS A 206 -25.22 53.14 -43.78
C LYS A 206 -25.59 54.53 -43.24
N ALA A 207 -25.46 54.76 -41.94
CA ALA A 207 -25.67 56.07 -41.31
C ALA A 207 -24.62 57.09 -41.76
N LYS A 208 -23.34 56.69 -41.83
CA LYS A 208 -22.26 57.55 -42.36
C LYS A 208 -22.48 57.94 -43.82
N ARG A 209 -22.83 56.98 -44.69
CA ARG A 209 -23.17 57.27 -46.10
C ARG A 209 -24.37 58.21 -46.25
N ARG A 210 -25.37 58.13 -45.36
CA ARG A 210 -26.51 59.06 -45.36
C ARG A 210 -26.10 60.47 -44.92
N ALA A 211 -25.30 60.58 -43.87
CA ALA A 211 -24.79 61.87 -43.39
C ALA A 211 -23.88 62.56 -44.43
N ASP A 212 -23.03 61.81 -45.13
CA ASP A 212 -22.16 62.34 -46.17
C ASP A 212 -22.97 62.76 -47.42
N ALA A 213 -23.98 61.99 -47.82
CA ALA A 213 -24.88 62.34 -48.92
C ALA A 213 -25.78 63.55 -48.61
N GLU A 214 -26.18 63.75 -47.35
CA GLU A 214 -26.91 64.94 -46.91
C GLU A 214 -26.02 66.19 -46.93
N ARG A 215 -24.75 66.08 -46.50
CA ARG A 215 -23.77 67.17 -46.60
C ARG A 215 -23.48 67.55 -48.05
N GLU A 216 -23.34 66.57 -48.94
CA GLU A 216 -23.08 66.81 -50.37
C GLU A 216 -24.28 67.46 -51.08
N LYS A 217 -25.52 67.12 -50.70
CA LYS A 217 -26.73 67.79 -51.19
C LYS A 217 -26.79 69.26 -50.78
N LEU A 218 -26.44 69.58 -49.52
CA LEU A 218 -26.39 70.96 -49.03
C LEU A 218 -25.36 71.80 -49.80
N PHE A 219 -24.15 71.28 -50.02
CA PHE A 219 -23.14 71.97 -50.83
C PHE A 219 -23.54 72.13 -52.31
N ALA A 220 -24.28 71.17 -52.87
CA ALA A 220 -24.77 71.25 -54.25
C ALA A 220 -25.91 72.28 -54.41
N GLU A 221 -26.76 72.46 -53.40
CA GLU A 221 -27.81 73.49 -53.39
C GLU A 221 -27.22 74.89 -53.21
N GLU A 222 -26.26 75.07 -52.30
CA GLU A 222 -25.53 76.33 -52.13
C GLU A 222 -24.75 76.75 -53.39
N ALA A 223 -24.22 75.78 -54.16
CA ALA A 223 -23.55 76.06 -55.43
C ALA A 223 -24.52 76.52 -56.53
N LYS A 224 -25.74 75.95 -56.59
CA LYS A 224 -26.77 76.34 -57.57
C LYS A 224 -27.33 77.74 -57.30
N GLU A 225 -27.50 78.10 -56.02
CA GLU A 225 -27.91 79.45 -55.58
C GLU A 225 -26.89 80.52 -56.01
N LYS A 226 -25.59 80.27 -55.81
CA LYS A 226 -24.51 81.19 -56.20
C LYS A 226 -24.40 81.38 -57.72
N VAL A 227 -24.65 80.33 -58.51
CA VAL A 227 -24.65 80.41 -59.98
C VAL A 227 -25.84 81.23 -60.50
N ARG A 228 -27.03 81.12 -59.88
CA ARG A 228 -28.21 81.93 -60.23
C ARG A 228 -28.00 83.42 -59.97
N LEU A 229 -27.37 83.78 -58.85
CA LEU A 229 -27.06 85.18 -58.53
C LEU A 229 -26.07 85.80 -59.53
N ASN A 230 -25.02 85.05 -59.89
CA ASN A 230 -24.02 85.52 -60.85
C ASN A 230 -24.59 85.69 -62.28
N ALA A 231 -25.57 84.87 -62.68
CA ALA A 231 -26.23 84.97 -63.99
C ALA A 231 -27.10 86.23 -64.13
N LEU A 232 -27.79 86.63 -63.06
CA LEU A 232 -28.59 87.87 -63.03
C LEU A 232 -27.73 89.13 -63.08
N GLU A 233 -26.58 89.11 -62.40
CA GLU A 233 -25.63 90.23 -62.42
C GLU A 233 -24.96 90.42 -63.80
N ALA A 234 -24.66 89.33 -64.51
CA ALA A 234 -24.11 89.36 -65.86
C ALA A 234 -25.09 89.94 -66.89
N ALA A 235 -26.38 89.58 -66.81
CA ALA A 235 -27.42 90.08 -67.72
C ALA A 235 -27.62 91.60 -67.60
N HIS A 236 -27.51 92.14 -66.37
CA HIS A 236 -27.72 93.57 -66.12
C HIS A 236 -26.57 94.46 -66.63
N ARG A 237 -25.36 93.89 -66.78
CA ARG A 237 -24.17 94.56 -67.33
C ARG A 237 -24.13 94.55 -68.87
N GLU A 238 -24.85 93.63 -69.52
CA GLU A 238 -24.98 93.54 -70.99
C GLU A 238 -26.00 94.56 -71.54
N LEU A 239 -27.09 94.81 -70.79
CA LEU A 239 -28.15 95.74 -71.18
C LEU A 239 -27.68 97.21 -71.16
N LYS A 240 -26.81 97.57 -70.19
CA LYS A 240 -26.18 98.91 -70.11
C LYS A 240 -25.16 99.18 -71.22
N ARG A 241 -24.55 98.14 -71.80
CA ARG A 241 -23.60 98.27 -72.93
C ARG A 241 -24.31 98.55 -74.25
N ARG A 242 -25.54 98.07 -74.44
CA ARG A 242 -26.34 98.31 -75.66
C ARG A 242 -26.92 99.73 -75.74
N GLN A 243 -27.45 100.27 -74.63
CA GLN A 243 -28.05 101.61 -74.61
C GLN A 243 -27.04 102.73 -74.91
N ASN A 244 -25.77 102.56 -74.50
CA ASN A 244 -24.72 103.53 -74.80
C ASN A 244 -24.22 103.46 -76.25
N ALA A 245 -24.46 102.39 -77.01
CA ALA A 245 -24.00 102.28 -78.41
C ALA A 245 -24.96 102.93 -79.43
N ASP A 246 -26.22 103.16 -79.04
CA ASP A 246 -27.25 103.74 -79.92
C ASP A 246 -27.37 105.27 -79.78
N ALA A 247 -26.96 105.82 -78.63
CA ALA A 247 -26.94 107.27 -78.38
C ALA A 247 -25.83 108.02 -79.17
N TRP A 248 -24.77 107.34 -79.61
CA TRP A 248 -23.66 107.94 -80.37
C TRP A 248 -23.90 107.99 -81.89
N ARG A 249 -24.94 107.33 -82.42
CA ARG A 249 -25.25 107.33 -83.87
C ARG A 249 -26.16 108.49 -84.30
N GLY A 250 -26.89 109.11 -83.38
CA GLY A 250 -27.79 110.25 -83.68
C GLY A 250 -27.12 111.64 -83.63
N GLN A 251 -25.93 111.77 -83.02
CA GLN A 251 -25.29 113.08 -82.80
C GLN A 251 -24.22 113.43 -83.84
N THR A 252 -24.02 112.60 -84.87
CA THR A 252 -22.97 112.78 -85.89
C THR A 252 -23.49 113.30 -87.23
N GLU A 253 -24.80 113.40 -87.43
CA GLU A 253 -25.42 113.86 -88.70
C GLU A 253 -25.98 115.29 -88.63
N GLU A 254 -26.11 115.87 -87.45
CA GLU A 254 -26.75 117.20 -87.25
C GLU A 254 -25.75 118.37 -87.12
N LEU A 255 -24.43 118.06 -87.08
CA LEU A 255 -23.35 119.04 -86.85
C LEU A 255 -22.62 119.51 -88.12
N LEU A 256 -23.06 119.10 -89.32
CA LEU A 256 -22.40 119.40 -90.60
C LEU A 256 -23.17 120.36 -91.52
N ARG A 257 -24.34 120.89 -91.09
CA ARG A 257 -25.26 121.60 -92.00
C ARG A 257 -25.52 123.08 -91.72
N GLN A 258 -24.90 123.72 -90.72
CA GLN A 258 -25.34 125.07 -90.30
C GLN A 258 -24.27 126.07 -89.81
N GLN A 259 -22.98 126.00 -90.19
CA GLN A 259 -22.00 127.01 -89.75
C GLN A 259 -20.94 127.43 -90.80
N GLU A 260 -21.31 127.63 -92.06
CA GLU A 260 -20.48 128.39 -93.01
C GLU A 260 -20.90 129.87 -93.17
N ASP A 261 -22.09 130.28 -92.70
CA ASP A 261 -22.58 131.65 -92.94
C ASP A 261 -22.28 132.69 -91.83
N VAL A 262 -21.44 132.37 -90.83
CA VAL A 262 -20.98 133.37 -89.83
C VAL A 262 -19.45 133.48 -89.79
N VAL A 263 -18.79 133.06 -90.86
CA VAL A 263 -17.33 133.15 -91.02
C VAL A 263 -16.88 134.56 -91.44
N GLU A 264 -17.75 135.42 -91.97
CA GLU A 264 -17.31 136.72 -92.49
C GLU A 264 -17.46 137.91 -91.52
N ALA A 265 -18.22 137.78 -90.41
CA ALA A 265 -18.43 138.90 -89.47
C ALA A 265 -17.47 138.92 -88.26
N ASN A 266 -16.71 137.84 -88.00
CA ASN A 266 -15.90 137.69 -86.77
C ASN A 266 -14.42 138.08 -86.91
N ARG A 267 -13.95 138.43 -88.11
CA ARG A 267 -12.53 138.71 -88.39
C ARG A 267 -12.03 140.02 -87.75
N SER A 268 -12.92 140.96 -87.41
CA SER A 268 -12.56 142.26 -86.83
C SER A 268 -12.60 142.30 -85.29
N ARG A 269 -13.18 141.29 -84.62
CA ARG A 269 -13.24 141.17 -83.14
C ARG A 269 -12.10 140.34 -82.53
N MET A 270 -11.20 139.78 -83.36
CA MET A 270 -10.17 138.83 -82.93
C MET A 270 -8.96 139.50 -82.26
N LEU A 271 -8.54 140.68 -82.73
CA LEU A 271 -7.26 141.29 -82.33
C LEU A 271 -7.24 141.89 -80.91
N GLU A 272 -8.40 142.24 -80.34
CA GLU A 272 -8.48 142.75 -78.95
C GLU A 272 -8.65 141.66 -77.89
N LYS A 273 -9.14 140.47 -78.28
CA LYS A 273 -9.24 139.31 -77.36
C LYS A 273 -7.90 138.61 -77.15
N GLU A 274 -6.98 138.67 -78.11
CA GLU A 274 -5.66 138.02 -78.03
C GLU A 274 -4.82 138.51 -76.84
N ARG A 275 -4.88 139.81 -76.50
CA ARG A 275 -4.09 140.38 -75.39
C ARG A 275 -4.57 139.94 -74.00
N GLN A 276 -5.85 139.62 -73.82
CA GLN A 276 -6.39 139.11 -72.56
C GLN A 276 -6.25 137.58 -72.42
N VAL A 277 -5.99 136.86 -73.51
CA VAL A 277 -5.78 135.40 -73.53
C VAL A 277 -4.37 135.03 -73.06
N VAL A 278 -3.35 135.83 -73.41
CA VAL A 278 -1.94 135.56 -73.04
C VAL A 278 -1.75 135.58 -71.51
N LEU A 279 -2.29 136.58 -70.80
CA LEU A 279 -2.23 136.67 -69.33
C LEU A 279 -2.99 135.53 -68.61
N LYS A 280 -4.08 135.03 -69.20
CA LYS A 280 -4.81 133.85 -68.68
C LYS A 280 -4.06 132.55 -68.96
N MET A 281 -3.32 132.46 -70.07
CA MET A 281 -2.53 131.29 -70.43
C MET A 281 -1.32 131.12 -69.51
N GLU A 282 -0.64 132.21 -69.14
CA GLU A 282 0.50 132.16 -68.20
C GLU A 282 0.08 131.71 -66.80
N ASN A 283 -1.04 132.22 -66.29
CA ASN A 283 -1.58 131.81 -64.99
C ASN A 283 -2.12 130.36 -65.01
N ALA A 284 -2.67 129.90 -66.14
CA ALA A 284 -3.05 128.49 -66.32
C ALA A 284 -1.84 127.56 -66.40
N ASN A 285 -0.74 127.99 -67.03
CA ASN A 285 0.50 127.21 -67.10
C ASN A 285 1.17 127.03 -65.74
N LYS A 286 1.19 128.07 -64.88
CA LYS A 286 1.72 127.96 -63.51
C LYS A 286 0.93 126.97 -62.65
N ARG A 287 -0.41 126.99 -62.76
CA ARG A 287 -1.28 126.01 -62.06
C ARG A 287 -1.05 124.58 -62.56
N ARG A 288 -0.96 124.38 -63.89
CA ARG A 288 -0.63 123.06 -64.47
C ARG A 288 0.72 122.53 -64.03
N HIS A 289 1.71 123.40 -63.84
CA HIS A 289 3.03 123.01 -63.35
C HIS A 289 3.01 122.56 -61.88
N GLN A 290 2.31 123.31 -61.01
CA GLN A 290 2.14 122.93 -59.60
C GLN A 290 1.35 121.63 -59.45
N GLU A 291 0.26 121.46 -60.19
CA GLU A 291 -0.49 120.19 -60.20
C GLU A 291 0.35 119.02 -60.73
N ALA A 292 1.26 119.25 -61.68
CA ALA A 292 2.17 118.22 -62.17
C ALA A 292 3.21 117.81 -61.11
N LEU A 293 3.71 118.76 -60.31
CA LEU A 293 4.60 118.49 -59.18
C LEU A 293 3.87 117.71 -58.08
N GLU A 294 2.67 118.13 -57.69
CA GLU A 294 1.85 117.40 -56.72
C GLU A 294 1.52 115.96 -57.19
N ARG A 295 1.26 115.76 -58.49
CA ARG A 295 1.05 114.41 -59.04
C ARG A 295 2.32 113.55 -58.94
N ARG A 296 3.50 114.13 -59.15
CA ARG A 296 4.80 113.44 -59.00
C ARG A 296 5.07 113.09 -57.54
N GLU A 297 4.82 114.00 -56.61
CA GLU A 297 4.97 113.74 -55.17
C GLU A 297 4.01 112.66 -54.68
N ARG A 298 2.73 112.71 -55.09
CA ARG A 298 1.76 111.64 -54.78
C ARG A 298 2.13 110.30 -55.41
N ALA A 299 2.72 110.31 -56.61
CA ALA A 299 3.24 109.08 -57.23
C ALA A 299 4.46 108.53 -56.49
N ASN A 300 5.41 109.39 -56.10
CA ASN A 300 6.60 108.99 -55.35
C ASN A 300 6.26 108.47 -53.95
N ALA A 301 5.31 109.10 -53.25
CA ALA A 301 4.81 108.61 -51.97
C ALA A 301 4.16 107.22 -52.09
N ARG A 302 3.42 106.96 -53.19
CA ARG A 302 2.88 105.63 -53.48
C ARG A 302 3.99 104.61 -53.75
N ILE A 303 5.00 104.99 -54.53
CA ILE A 303 6.16 104.12 -54.82
C ILE A 303 6.88 103.77 -53.52
N GLN A 304 7.19 104.74 -52.66
CA GLN A 304 7.87 104.52 -51.38
C GLN A 304 7.06 103.66 -50.41
N ASN A 305 5.74 103.86 -50.34
CA ASN A 305 4.88 103.02 -49.51
C ASN A 305 4.86 101.57 -50.04
N VAL A 306 4.76 101.38 -51.36
CA VAL A 306 4.82 100.04 -51.97
C VAL A 306 6.19 99.39 -51.76
N THR A 307 7.31 100.12 -51.88
CA THR A 307 8.65 99.56 -51.63
C THR A 307 8.82 99.16 -50.17
N TYR A 308 8.40 100.00 -49.22
CA TYR A 308 8.45 99.70 -47.80
C TYR A 308 7.60 98.48 -47.42
N GLN A 309 6.37 98.37 -47.96
CA GLN A 309 5.53 97.19 -47.76
C GLN A 309 6.14 95.93 -48.36
N ASN A 310 6.83 96.04 -49.51
CA ASN A 310 7.53 94.93 -50.13
C ASN A 310 8.73 94.48 -49.29
N GLU A 311 9.53 95.41 -48.77
CA GLU A 311 10.64 95.11 -47.85
C GLU A 311 10.17 94.42 -46.56
N LEU A 312 9.08 94.91 -45.96
CA LEU A 312 8.43 94.27 -44.81
C LEU A 312 7.94 92.86 -45.14
N ALA A 313 7.33 92.65 -46.31
CA ALA A 313 6.89 91.34 -46.76
C ALA A 313 8.08 90.39 -46.98
N ILE A 314 9.20 90.87 -47.52
CA ILE A 314 10.44 90.09 -47.70
C ILE A 314 11.04 89.72 -46.33
N ALA A 315 11.09 90.67 -45.38
CA ALA A 315 11.60 90.41 -44.03
C ALA A 315 10.75 89.37 -43.28
N ARG A 316 9.42 89.47 -43.37
CA ARG A 316 8.48 88.48 -42.81
C ARG A 316 8.68 87.09 -43.42
N LYS A 317 8.81 87.00 -44.75
CA LYS A 317 9.10 85.73 -45.42
C LYS A 317 10.44 85.12 -44.98
N LYS A 318 11.47 85.93 -44.76
CA LYS A 318 12.77 85.46 -44.24
C LYS A 318 12.63 84.90 -42.82
N GLN A 319 11.93 85.60 -41.94
CA GLN A 319 11.65 85.12 -40.57
C GLN A 319 10.83 83.81 -40.60
N GLU A 320 9.77 83.74 -41.40
CA GLU A 320 8.98 82.50 -41.55
C GLU A 320 9.82 81.31 -42.02
N VAL A 321 10.78 81.53 -42.94
CA VAL A 321 11.68 80.47 -43.40
C VAL A 321 12.62 80.02 -42.27
N VAL A 322 13.18 80.96 -41.50
CA VAL A 322 14.03 80.66 -40.35
C VAL A 322 13.25 79.91 -39.27
N ASP A 323 12.03 80.36 -38.93
CA ASP A 323 11.17 79.70 -37.96
C ASP A 323 10.77 78.29 -38.42
N LYS A 324 10.49 78.11 -39.71
CA LYS A 324 10.22 76.79 -40.31
C LYS A 324 11.44 75.87 -40.24
N GLN A 325 12.64 76.38 -40.49
CA GLN A 325 13.88 75.62 -40.36
C GLN A 325 14.18 75.25 -38.90
N ALA A 326 14.00 76.18 -37.96
CA ALA A 326 14.16 75.93 -36.53
C ALA A 326 13.15 74.89 -36.02
N ALA A 327 11.88 75.02 -36.38
CA ALA A 327 10.84 74.04 -36.05
C ALA A 327 11.10 72.67 -36.68
N ALA A 328 11.65 72.60 -37.89
CA ALA A 328 12.05 71.35 -38.51
C ALA A 328 13.25 70.70 -37.80
N ALA A 329 14.24 71.50 -37.37
CA ALA A 329 15.40 71.01 -36.61
C ALA A 329 15.00 70.49 -35.22
N GLU A 330 14.09 71.17 -34.52
CA GLU A 330 13.56 70.69 -33.24
C GLU A 330 12.74 69.40 -33.40
N ARG A 331 11.88 69.30 -34.42
CA ARG A 331 11.18 68.03 -34.73
C ARG A 331 12.16 66.90 -35.07
N ALA A 332 13.26 67.19 -35.78
CA ALA A 332 14.28 66.19 -36.06
C ALA A 332 14.98 65.69 -34.79
N ARG A 333 15.33 66.60 -33.86
CA ARG A 333 15.91 66.26 -32.55
C ARG A 333 14.94 65.45 -31.69
N GLU A 334 13.66 65.82 -31.67
CA GLU A 334 12.63 65.10 -30.93
C GLU A 334 12.42 63.68 -31.50
N ASN A 335 12.38 63.54 -32.82
CA ASN A 335 12.30 62.24 -33.49
C ASN A 335 13.53 61.36 -33.18
N GLN A 336 14.73 61.94 -33.15
CA GLN A 336 15.95 61.22 -32.79
C GLN A 336 15.92 60.75 -31.33
N ARG A 337 15.44 61.61 -30.40
CA ARG A 337 15.27 61.24 -28.98
C ARG A 337 14.23 60.12 -28.82
N LYS A 338 13.10 60.20 -29.51
CA LYS A 338 12.07 59.14 -29.55
C LYS A 338 12.66 57.83 -30.07
N ALA A 339 13.37 57.86 -31.20
CA ALA A 339 14.02 56.67 -31.76
C ALA A 339 15.05 56.05 -30.79
N MET A 340 15.83 56.86 -30.07
CA MET A 340 16.78 56.37 -29.06
C MET A 340 16.08 55.75 -27.84
N ASN A 341 15.00 56.36 -27.38
CA ASN A 341 14.21 55.81 -26.28
C ASN A 341 13.51 54.51 -26.69
N ASP A 342 12.95 54.44 -27.89
CA ASP A 342 12.35 53.22 -28.45
C ASP A 342 13.38 52.08 -28.55
N LEU A 343 14.62 52.37 -28.96
CA LEU A 343 15.70 51.39 -28.99
C LEU A 343 16.06 50.90 -27.58
N LYS A 344 16.14 51.81 -26.59
CA LYS A 344 16.38 51.45 -25.19
C LYS A 344 15.25 50.59 -24.61
N GLU A 345 14.00 50.95 -24.87
CA GLU A 345 12.84 50.16 -24.44
C GLU A 345 12.82 48.78 -25.09
N ARG A 346 13.13 48.67 -26.38
CA ARG A 346 13.24 47.37 -27.07
C ARG A 346 14.36 46.52 -26.46
N ALA A 347 15.51 47.11 -26.18
CA ALA A 347 16.62 46.42 -25.52
C ALA A 347 16.24 45.96 -24.10
N ALA A 348 15.54 46.79 -23.32
CA ALA A 348 15.06 46.43 -21.99
C ALA A 348 14.02 45.30 -22.03
N LYS A 349 13.06 45.36 -22.97
CA LYS A 349 12.07 44.30 -23.20
C LYS A 349 12.74 42.98 -23.60
N SER A 350 13.72 43.01 -24.51
CA SER A 350 14.49 41.81 -24.88
C SER A 350 15.19 41.18 -23.68
N LYS A 351 15.84 41.99 -22.83
CA LYS A 351 16.49 41.50 -21.60
C LYS A 351 15.49 40.89 -20.61
N GLN A 352 14.32 41.52 -20.44
CA GLN A 352 13.27 40.96 -19.58
C GLN A 352 12.74 39.63 -20.14
N ASP A 353 12.52 39.54 -21.44
CA ASP A 353 12.08 38.30 -22.09
C ASP A 353 13.13 37.19 -21.97
N GLU A 354 14.42 37.52 -22.10
CA GLU A 354 15.53 36.59 -21.87
C GLU A 354 15.58 36.10 -20.42
N LEU A 355 15.42 37.00 -19.43
CA LEU A 355 15.35 36.61 -18.01
C LEU A 355 14.14 35.71 -17.73
N VAL A 356 12.98 35.98 -18.34
CA VAL A 356 11.80 35.13 -18.22
C VAL A 356 12.06 33.76 -18.84
N ARG A 357 12.74 33.69 -19.99
CA ARG A 357 13.16 32.42 -20.60
C ARG A 357 14.12 31.64 -19.72
N GLN A 358 15.13 32.29 -19.16
CA GLN A 358 16.08 31.67 -18.22
C GLN A 358 15.36 31.12 -16.98
N LYS A 359 14.50 31.91 -16.33
CA LYS A 359 13.69 31.45 -15.19
C LYS A 359 12.78 30.26 -15.53
N ARG A 360 12.21 30.23 -16.73
CA ARG A 360 11.42 29.07 -17.20
C ARG A 360 12.29 27.83 -17.39
N LEU A 361 13.51 27.99 -17.88
CA LEU A 361 14.47 26.89 -18.01
C LEU A 361 14.94 26.37 -16.65
N GLU A 362 15.29 27.26 -15.73
CA GLU A 362 15.70 26.91 -14.36
C GLU A 362 14.56 26.23 -13.58
N THR A 363 13.33 26.72 -13.70
CA THR A 363 12.17 26.06 -13.08
C THR A 363 11.95 24.67 -13.70
N ALA A 364 12.05 24.51 -15.01
CA ALA A 364 11.98 23.20 -15.66
C ALA A 364 13.11 22.25 -15.21
N GLN A 365 14.34 22.75 -15.09
CA GLN A 365 15.50 21.98 -14.62
C GLN A 365 15.33 21.57 -13.15
N SER A 366 14.93 22.49 -12.27
CA SER A 366 14.70 22.18 -10.85
C SER A 366 13.55 21.19 -10.64
N ILE A 367 12.47 21.28 -11.43
CA ILE A 367 11.40 20.28 -11.42
C ILE A 367 11.94 18.91 -11.85
N ARG A 368 12.76 18.85 -12.91
CA ARG A 368 13.40 17.58 -13.33
C ARG A 368 14.30 17.03 -12.25
N GLN A 369 15.15 17.85 -11.62
CA GLN A 369 16.04 17.43 -10.53
C GLN A 369 15.26 16.93 -9.31
N LYS A 370 14.19 17.63 -8.92
CA LYS A 370 13.28 17.18 -7.85
C LYS A 370 12.68 15.83 -8.17
N ASN A 371 12.11 15.65 -9.36
CA ASN A 371 11.54 14.38 -9.78
C ASN A 371 12.58 13.25 -9.79
N VAL A 372 13.79 13.50 -10.27
CA VAL A 372 14.89 12.52 -10.23
C VAL A 372 15.25 12.18 -8.79
N SER A 373 15.40 13.17 -7.91
CA SER A 373 15.70 12.93 -6.50
C SER A 373 14.60 12.15 -5.77
N GLU A 374 13.33 12.43 -6.07
CA GLU A 374 12.19 11.69 -5.52
C GLU A 374 12.15 10.24 -6.02
N LEU A 375 12.49 10.01 -7.29
CA LEU A 375 12.58 8.65 -7.84
C LEU A 375 13.71 7.86 -7.20
N LEU A 376 14.88 8.48 -7.01
CA LEU A 376 16.00 7.86 -6.31
C LEU A 376 15.65 7.55 -4.84
N ALA A 377 15.06 8.51 -4.13
CA ALA A 377 14.60 8.29 -2.75
C ALA A 377 13.56 7.16 -2.65
N LYS A 378 12.61 7.09 -3.59
CA LYS A 378 11.64 5.98 -3.65
C LYS A 378 12.32 4.64 -3.91
N ARG A 379 13.31 4.61 -4.81
CA ARG A 379 14.11 3.40 -5.07
C ARG A 379 14.86 2.95 -3.83
N ASP A 380 15.53 3.87 -3.15
CA ASP A 380 16.33 3.55 -1.96
C ASP A 380 15.42 3.09 -0.80
N GLN A 381 14.24 3.70 -0.64
CA GLN A 381 13.21 3.22 0.30
C GLN A 381 12.70 1.82 -0.04
N LEU A 382 12.47 1.51 -1.32
CA LEU A 382 12.07 0.17 -1.75
C LEU A 382 13.19 -0.84 -1.51
N GLN A 383 14.43 -0.48 -1.80
CA GLN A 383 15.58 -1.33 -1.54
C GLN A 383 15.74 -1.62 -0.05
N ALA A 384 15.66 -0.60 0.81
CA ALA A 384 15.70 -0.78 2.27
C ALA A 384 14.56 -1.69 2.77
N LYS A 385 13.34 -1.53 2.25
CA LYS A 385 12.21 -2.43 2.58
C LYS A 385 12.47 -3.86 2.13
N MET A 386 13.01 -4.06 0.93
CA MET A 386 13.36 -5.38 0.42
C MET A 386 14.45 -6.04 1.26
N GLU A 387 15.46 -5.29 1.69
CA GLU A 387 16.52 -5.75 2.58
C GLU A 387 15.96 -6.15 3.96
N ILE A 388 15.07 -5.36 4.55
CA ILE A 388 14.39 -5.70 5.81
C ILE A 388 13.59 -7.00 5.65
N ILE A 389 12.78 -7.13 4.60
CA ILE A 389 11.99 -8.34 4.34
C ILE A 389 12.90 -9.57 4.15
N GLN A 390 14.03 -9.42 3.46
CA GLN A 390 15.01 -10.49 3.30
C GLN A 390 15.60 -10.91 4.65
N GLN A 391 16.03 -9.95 5.47
CA GLN A 391 16.55 -10.21 6.82
C GLN A 391 15.51 -10.89 7.72
N GLU A 392 14.24 -10.47 7.66
CA GLU A 392 13.14 -11.11 8.39
C GLU A 392 12.89 -12.55 7.92
N ARG A 393 12.93 -12.81 6.61
CA ARG A 393 12.80 -14.16 6.06
C ARG A 393 13.96 -15.07 6.44
N GLU A 394 15.19 -14.54 6.42
CA GLU A 394 16.37 -15.28 6.86
C GLU A 394 16.30 -15.59 8.35
N LYS A 395 15.94 -14.61 9.18
CA LYS A 395 15.68 -14.81 10.61
C LYS A 395 14.62 -15.89 10.84
N ALA A 396 13.47 -15.83 10.16
CA ALA A 396 12.42 -16.82 10.30
C ALA A 396 12.87 -18.23 9.89
N ARG A 397 13.66 -18.36 8.80
CA ARG A 397 14.24 -19.64 8.39
C ARG A 397 15.18 -20.21 9.44
N LEU A 398 16.04 -19.38 10.04
CA LEU A 398 16.96 -19.81 11.09
C LEU A 398 16.21 -20.25 12.35
N LEU A 399 15.19 -19.49 12.78
CA LEU A 399 14.36 -19.88 13.93
C LEU A 399 13.60 -21.19 13.67
N ALA A 400 13.02 -21.37 12.48
CA ALA A 400 12.35 -22.62 12.11
C ALA A 400 13.32 -23.82 12.08
N GLN A 401 14.58 -23.63 11.70
CA GLN A 401 15.60 -24.68 11.81
C GLN A 401 15.88 -25.04 13.27
N VAL A 402 15.94 -24.06 14.17
CA VAL A 402 16.11 -24.29 15.61
C VAL A 402 14.91 -25.04 16.18
N GLU A 403 13.68 -24.64 15.86
CA GLU A 403 12.46 -25.35 16.26
C GLU A 403 12.48 -26.81 15.79
N HIS A 404 12.83 -27.04 14.53
CA HIS A 404 12.93 -28.41 13.99
C HIS A 404 13.99 -29.24 14.72
N GLN A 405 15.15 -28.66 15.04
CA GLN A 405 16.18 -29.33 15.85
C GLN A 405 15.68 -29.64 17.28
N LEU A 406 14.92 -28.73 17.90
CA LEU A 406 14.31 -28.95 19.20
C LEU A 406 13.29 -30.11 19.17
N GLU A 407 12.50 -30.23 18.11
CA GLU A 407 11.59 -31.36 17.92
C GLU A 407 12.33 -32.70 17.77
N ILE A 408 13.40 -32.73 16.98
CA ILE A 408 14.21 -33.94 16.79
C ILE A 408 14.84 -34.36 18.12
N THR A 409 15.51 -33.43 18.81
CA THR A 409 16.15 -33.71 20.10
C THR A 409 15.13 -34.15 21.15
N GLN A 410 13.91 -33.62 21.14
CA GLN A 410 12.83 -34.09 22.01
C GLN A 410 12.46 -35.55 21.73
N LYS A 411 12.32 -35.94 20.45
CA LYS A 411 12.03 -37.33 20.06
C LYS A 411 13.15 -38.27 20.52
N GLU A 412 14.40 -37.88 20.31
CA GLU A 412 15.58 -38.63 20.76
C GLU A 412 15.60 -38.79 22.29
N GLN A 413 15.36 -37.71 23.03
CA GLN A 413 15.27 -37.76 24.50
C GLN A 413 14.15 -38.66 24.98
N ASN A 414 12.99 -38.68 24.30
CA ASN A 414 11.88 -39.56 24.65
C ASN A 414 12.23 -41.04 24.38
N VAL A 415 12.85 -41.35 23.23
CA VAL A 415 13.34 -42.70 22.94
C VAL A 415 14.36 -43.13 24.00
N ALA A 416 15.31 -42.27 24.36
CA ALA A 416 16.28 -42.55 25.41
C ALA A 416 15.61 -42.75 26.79
N ARG A 417 14.52 -42.03 27.10
CA ARG A 417 13.73 -42.24 28.33
C ARG A 417 13.08 -43.62 28.34
N ILE A 418 12.44 -44.02 27.23
CA ILE A 418 11.81 -45.33 27.08
C ILE A 418 12.85 -46.44 27.26
N GLN A 419 14.02 -46.32 26.62
CA GLN A 419 15.11 -47.29 26.78
C GLN A 419 15.56 -47.43 28.23
N ARG A 420 15.68 -46.33 29.00
CA ARG A 420 15.99 -46.40 30.44
C ARG A 420 14.91 -47.12 31.24
N MET A 421 13.64 -46.86 30.93
CA MET A 421 12.52 -47.53 31.59
C MET A 421 12.50 -49.03 31.28
N GLU A 422 12.68 -49.41 30.01
CA GLU A 422 12.77 -50.80 29.60
C GLU A 422 13.97 -51.52 30.22
N ALA A 423 15.14 -50.88 30.26
CA ALA A 423 16.33 -51.45 30.89
C ALA A 423 16.08 -51.76 32.37
N TYR A 424 15.43 -50.83 33.09
CA TYR A 424 15.03 -51.05 34.48
C TYR A 424 13.99 -52.18 34.61
N ALA A 425 12.99 -52.22 33.74
CA ALA A 425 11.99 -53.29 33.74
C ALA A 425 12.61 -54.68 33.49
N ARG A 426 13.57 -54.77 32.56
CA ARG A 426 14.35 -55.99 32.30
C ARG A 426 15.14 -56.40 33.54
N GLN A 427 15.82 -55.47 34.21
CA GLN A 427 16.54 -55.77 35.46
C GLN A 427 15.59 -56.27 36.57
N GLN A 428 14.40 -55.67 36.71
CA GLN A 428 13.39 -56.14 37.67
C GLN A 428 12.88 -57.54 37.34
N LEU A 429 12.67 -57.84 36.06
CA LEU A 429 12.29 -59.19 35.61
C LEU A 429 13.39 -60.21 35.94
N VAL A 430 14.66 -59.90 35.64
CA VAL A 430 15.81 -60.77 35.98
C VAL A 430 15.89 -61.01 37.48
N ARG A 431 15.71 -59.97 38.31
CA ARG A 431 15.65 -60.12 39.78
C ARG A 431 14.51 -61.03 40.22
N ARG A 432 13.32 -60.92 39.62
CA ARG A 432 12.18 -61.79 39.91
C ARG A 432 12.46 -63.24 39.52
N ILE A 433 13.03 -63.47 38.33
CA ILE A 433 13.45 -64.79 37.86
C ILE A 433 14.48 -65.39 38.83
N ALA A 434 15.56 -64.66 39.13
CA ALA A 434 16.57 -65.10 40.08
C ALA A 434 15.97 -65.43 41.47
N SER A 435 15.02 -64.62 41.95
CA SER A 435 14.33 -64.91 43.21
C SER A 435 13.46 -66.18 43.15
N ALA A 436 12.83 -66.46 41.99
CA ALA A 436 12.02 -67.65 41.78
C ALA A 436 12.89 -68.91 41.60
N ASP A 437 14.03 -68.77 40.92
CA ASP A 437 15.03 -69.82 40.75
C ASP A 437 15.65 -70.17 42.11
N ALA A 438 16.02 -69.18 42.93
CA ALA A 438 16.52 -69.42 44.28
C ALA A 438 15.49 -70.17 45.16
N ARG A 439 14.20 -69.80 45.09
CA ARG A 439 13.13 -70.55 45.78
C ARG A 439 13.03 -71.98 45.25
N SER A 440 13.11 -72.17 43.94
CA SER A 440 13.02 -73.49 43.31
C SER A 440 14.22 -74.38 43.68
N MET A 441 15.42 -73.81 43.74
CA MET A 441 16.63 -74.49 44.19
C MET A 441 16.51 -74.90 45.66
N ALA A 442 16.06 -74.01 46.54
CA ALA A 442 15.82 -74.34 47.95
C ALA A 442 14.80 -75.49 48.12
N VAL A 443 13.76 -75.55 47.27
CA VAL A 443 12.80 -76.67 47.28
C VAL A 443 13.44 -77.98 46.79
N LYS A 444 14.26 -77.93 45.73
CA LYS A 444 15.00 -79.10 45.22
C LYS A 444 15.98 -79.63 46.26
N GLU A 445 16.73 -78.77 46.93
CA GLU A 445 17.65 -79.13 48.01
C GLU A 445 16.92 -79.78 49.18
N ARG A 446 15.79 -79.20 49.63
CA ARG A 446 14.94 -79.81 50.68
C ARG A 446 14.45 -81.19 50.26
N LYS A 447 14.03 -81.37 49.01
CA LYS A 447 13.60 -82.68 48.48
C LYS A 447 14.75 -83.69 48.47
N GLN A 448 15.95 -83.29 48.04
CA GLN A 448 17.14 -84.15 48.05
C GLN A 448 17.53 -84.55 49.46
N ALA A 449 17.52 -83.61 50.42
CA ALA A 449 17.76 -83.88 51.83
C ALA A 449 16.75 -84.91 52.38
N LEU A 450 15.45 -84.80 52.05
CA LEU A 450 14.43 -85.78 52.44
C LEU A 450 14.64 -87.17 51.82
N LEU A 451 15.15 -87.24 50.59
CA LEU A 451 15.47 -88.53 49.96
C LEU A 451 16.69 -89.17 50.63
N GLN A 452 17.72 -88.39 50.96
CA GLN A 452 18.90 -88.87 51.68
C GLN A 452 18.53 -89.37 53.08
N THR A 453 17.69 -88.63 53.83
CA THR A 453 17.23 -89.09 55.15
C THR A 453 16.38 -90.35 55.04
N ARG A 454 15.53 -90.49 54.01
CA ARG A 454 14.80 -91.75 53.76
C ARG A 454 15.75 -92.92 53.48
N GLN A 455 16.77 -92.72 52.65
CA GLN A 455 17.77 -93.76 52.35
C GLN A 455 18.54 -94.17 53.61
N GLN A 456 18.98 -93.20 54.41
CA GLN A 456 19.63 -93.42 55.71
C GLN A 456 18.71 -94.20 56.66
N MET A 457 17.46 -93.79 56.82
CA MET A 457 16.48 -94.50 57.66
C MET A 457 16.22 -95.93 57.19
N SER A 458 16.18 -96.17 55.87
CA SER A 458 16.05 -97.52 55.30
C SER A 458 17.28 -98.38 55.59
N MET A 459 18.49 -97.82 55.44
CA MET A 459 19.75 -98.47 55.77
C MET A 459 19.87 -98.76 57.26
N GLU A 460 19.50 -97.80 58.13
CA GLU A 460 19.42 -98.00 59.57
C GLU A 460 18.39 -99.07 59.96
N ALA A 461 17.22 -99.09 59.34
CA ALA A 461 16.21 -100.12 59.58
C ALA A 461 16.68 -101.51 59.12
N MET A 462 17.44 -101.59 58.02
CA MET A 462 18.12 -102.82 57.58
C MET A 462 19.19 -103.25 58.60
N ILE A 463 20.07 -102.34 59.02
CA ILE A 463 21.09 -102.61 60.05
C ILE A 463 20.44 -103.04 61.36
N ARG A 464 19.34 -102.40 61.80
CA ARG A 464 18.57 -102.82 62.98
C ARG A 464 18.01 -104.23 62.81
N ARG A 465 17.47 -104.58 61.64
CA ARG A 465 17.02 -105.95 61.33
C ARG A 465 18.16 -106.96 61.40
N HIS A 466 19.32 -106.65 60.83
CA HIS A 466 20.51 -107.51 60.94
C HIS A 466 20.98 -107.66 62.39
N ARG A 467 21.05 -106.55 63.15
CA ARG A 467 21.38 -106.60 64.59
C ARG A 467 20.38 -107.45 65.38
N LEU A 468 19.09 -107.31 65.11
CA LEU A 468 18.05 -108.14 65.74
C LEU A 468 18.22 -109.62 65.36
N ALA A 469 18.45 -109.91 64.07
CA ALA A 469 18.72 -111.27 63.60
C ALA A 469 19.98 -111.86 64.26
N GLU A 470 21.07 -111.10 64.34
CA GLU A 470 22.29 -111.48 65.08
C GLU A 470 22.01 -111.72 66.57
N THR A 471 21.20 -110.88 67.23
CA THR A 471 20.82 -111.12 68.64
C THR A 471 19.97 -112.38 68.80
N ILE A 472 19.06 -112.65 67.87
CA ILE A 472 18.24 -113.88 67.86
C ILE A 472 19.13 -115.10 67.60
N GLU A 473 20.07 -115.03 66.66
CA GLU A 473 21.04 -116.10 66.42
C GLU A 473 21.97 -116.32 67.61
N LYS A 474 22.45 -115.24 68.25
CA LYS A 474 23.21 -115.32 69.50
C LYS A 474 22.38 -115.97 70.61
N LEU A 475 21.11 -115.61 70.78
CA LEU A 475 20.18 -116.26 71.71
C LEU A 475 19.95 -117.74 71.38
N ARG A 476 19.86 -118.07 70.09
CA ARG A 476 19.68 -119.45 69.59
C ARG A 476 20.93 -120.30 69.79
N THR A 477 22.12 -119.72 69.67
CA THR A 477 23.41 -120.39 69.87
C THR A 477 23.87 -120.39 71.33
N SER A 478 23.47 -119.41 72.14
CA SER A 478 23.70 -119.36 73.59
C SER A 478 22.64 -120.14 74.40
N SER A 479 21.91 -121.05 73.76
CA SER A 479 20.82 -121.79 74.39
C SER A 479 21.33 -122.93 75.27
N THR A 480 21.37 -122.64 76.58
CA THR A 480 21.02 -123.62 77.63
C THR A 480 19.97 -123.10 78.62
N LYS A 481 19.36 -121.91 78.42
CA LYS A 481 18.27 -121.41 79.29
C LYS A 481 17.27 -120.55 78.51
N TRP A 482 16.12 -121.13 78.17
CA TRP A 482 15.01 -120.48 77.43
C TRP A 482 14.10 -119.59 78.31
N GLU A 483 14.37 -119.45 79.61
CA GLU A 483 13.45 -118.80 80.58
C GLU A 483 13.58 -117.27 80.69
N LYS A 484 14.50 -116.60 79.98
CA LYS A 484 14.70 -115.12 80.09
C LYS A 484 14.17 -114.30 78.90
N ILE A 485 13.46 -114.94 77.97
CA ILE A 485 12.97 -114.28 76.75
C ILE A 485 11.78 -113.34 77.05
N GLU A 486 10.95 -113.66 78.04
CA GLU A 486 9.77 -112.85 78.36
C GLU A 486 10.15 -111.47 78.95
N GLU A 487 11.16 -111.38 79.81
CA GLU A 487 11.59 -110.09 80.41
C GLU A 487 12.19 -109.12 79.39
N THR A 488 12.95 -109.60 78.41
CA THR A 488 13.60 -108.73 77.41
C THR A 488 12.64 -108.26 76.30
N LEU A 489 11.65 -109.09 75.93
CA LEU A 489 10.60 -108.68 74.99
C LEU A 489 9.68 -107.62 75.60
N TYR A 490 9.35 -107.72 76.89
CA TYR A 490 8.58 -106.68 77.59
C TYR A 490 9.35 -105.35 77.72
N ALA A 491 10.67 -105.39 77.94
CA ALA A 491 11.50 -104.18 78.00
C ALA A 491 11.59 -103.45 76.64
N LEU A 492 11.63 -104.17 75.52
CA LEU A 492 11.68 -103.58 74.18
C LEU A 492 10.34 -102.97 73.73
N VAL A 493 9.21 -103.58 74.11
CA VAL A 493 7.87 -103.03 73.84
C VAL A 493 7.63 -101.75 74.65
N HIS A 494 8.15 -101.65 75.88
CA HIS A 494 8.00 -100.46 76.72
C HIS A 494 8.78 -99.23 76.21
N VAL A 495 9.94 -99.43 75.58
CA VAL A 495 10.73 -98.36 74.93
C VAL A 495 10.05 -97.87 73.63
N CYS A 496 9.39 -98.77 72.90
CA CYS A 496 8.64 -98.40 71.69
C CYS A 496 7.37 -97.58 71.99
N TYR A 497 6.72 -97.76 73.15
CA TYR A 497 5.55 -96.97 73.54
C TYR A 497 5.89 -95.56 74.03
N GLN A 498 7.06 -95.34 74.65
CA GLN A 498 7.50 -93.99 75.04
C GLN A 498 7.99 -93.13 73.86
N HIS A 499 8.59 -93.72 72.84
CA HIS A 499 9.05 -92.96 71.66
C HIS A 499 7.91 -92.48 70.74
N ASN A 500 6.75 -93.13 70.74
CA ASN A 500 5.58 -92.69 69.96
C ASN A 500 4.88 -91.44 70.55
N LEU A 501 5.02 -91.19 71.86
CA LEU A 501 4.53 -89.97 72.52
C LEU A 501 5.48 -88.77 72.32
N VAL A 502 6.78 -89.00 72.19
CA VAL A 502 7.76 -87.92 71.93
C VAL A 502 7.73 -87.46 70.46
N LEU A 503 7.50 -88.37 69.50
CA LEU A 503 7.38 -88.00 68.08
C LEU A 503 6.09 -87.22 67.77
N THR A 504 4.99 -87.48 68.47
CA THR A 504 3.74 -86.71 68.33
C THR A 504 3.83 -85.32 68.97
N CYS A 505 4.61 -85.14 70.04
CA CYS A 505 4.92 -83.81 70.59
C CYS A 505 5.89 -83.01 69.69
N PHE A 506 6.91 -83.64 69.10
CA PHE A 506 7.88 -82.94 68.23
C PHE A 506 7.30 -82.49 66.89
N LEU A 507 6.33 -83.24 66.34
CA LEU A 507 5.58 -82.84 65.13
C LEU A 507 4.58 -81.71 65.39
N SER A 508 4.09 -81.55 66.63
CA SER A 508 3.21 -80.45 67.01
C SER A 508 3.98 -79.13 67.26
N CYS A 509 5.15 -79.17 67.91
CA CYS A 509 5.98 -77.98 68.11
C CYS A 509 6.63 -77.45 66.82
N ARG A 510 6.99 -78.31 65.86
CA ARG A 510 7.63 -77.86 64.61
C ARG A 510 6.66 -77.22 63.61
N ASN A 511 5.37 -77.51 63.72
CA ASN A 511 4.32 -76.82 62.95
C ASN A 511 3.98 -75.43 63.53
N GLN A 512 4.37 -75.11 64.76
CA GLN A 512 4.19 -73.78 65.35
C GLN A 512 5.29 -72.80 64.90
N GLU A 513 6.51 -73.27 64.66
CA GLU A 513 7.60 -72.45 64.08
C GLU A 513 7.39 -72.16 62.57
N ALA A 514 6.68 -73.03 61.85
CA ALA A 514 6.36 -72.80 60.44
C ALA A 514 5.33 -71.66 60.21
N HIS A 515 4.53 -71.30 61.23
CA HIS A 515 3.63 -70.16 61.19
C HIS A 515 4.23 -68.84 61.73
N SER A 516 5.38 -68.90 62.41
CA SER A 516 6.13 -67.73 62.87
C SER A 516 7.02 -67.09 61.78
N SER A 517 7.41 -67.85 60.76
CA SER A 517 8.31 -67.38 59.69
C SER A 517 7.63 -66.63 58.53
N ARG A 518 6.36 -66.23 58.70
CA ARG A 518 5.61 -65.34 57.78
C ARG A 518 5.57 -63.87 58.22
N GLN A 519 6.50 -63.43 59.06
CA GLN A 519 6.78 -62.00 59.23
C GLN A 519 8.11 -61.66 58.56
N ALA A 520 8.01 -61.08 57.37
CA ALA A 520 9.11 -60.35 56.77
C ALA A 520 9.50 -59.19 57.71
N PRO A 521 10.81 -58.92 57.92
CA PRO A 521 11.21 -57.70 58.60
C PRO A 521 10.85 -56.52 57.70
N LEU A 522 9.98 -55.65 58.22
CA LEU A 522 9.83 -54.28 57.73
C LEU A 522 11.21 -53.63 57.78
N LEU A 523 11.81 -53.45 56.60
CA LEU A 523 13.01 -52.67 56.42
C LEU A 523 12.73 -51.25 56.90
N ALA A 524 13.40 -50.91 57.99
CA ALA A 524 13.48 -49.59 58.56
C ALA A 524 13.91 -48.57 57.50
N GLN A 525 13.21 -47.44 57.49
CA GLN A 525 13.64 -46.22 56.82
C GLN A 525 15.02 -45.79 57.38
N PRO A 526 15.96 -45.32 56.54
CA PRO A 526 17.05 -44.51 57.04
C PRO A 526 16.52 -43.11 57.35
N LYS A 527 16.61 -42.74 58.63
CA LYS A 527 16.48 -41.37 59.12
C LYS A 527 17.53 -40.50 58.46
N SER A 528 17.09 -39.33 58.04
CA SER A 528 17.87 -38.15 57.70
C SER A 528 18.97 -37.87 58.72
N THR A 529 20.21 -37.80 58.25
CA THR A 529 21.24 -36.99 58.90
C THR A 529 21.39 -35.70 58.12
N ASN A 530 21.04 -34.60 58.79
CA ASN A 530 21.55 -33.26 58.48
C ASN A 530 23.06 -33.33 58.27
N LEU A 531 23.53 -32.74 57.18
CA LEU A 531 24.88 -32.23 57.04
C LEU A 531 24.78 -30.98 56.17
N ASP A 532 25.27 -29.89 56.74
CA ASP A 532 25.44 -28.57 56.15
C ASP A 532 26.27 -28.61 54.85
N TRP A 533 26.12 -27.52 54.09
CA TRP A 533 26.78 -27.07 52.83
C TRP A 533 26.00 -27.22 51.53
#